data_AF-A0A7W0KXE5-F1
#
_entry.id   AF-A0A7W0KXE5-F1
#
_cell.length_a   1.000
_cell.length_b   1.000
_cell.length_c   1.000
_cell.angle_alpha   90.00
_cell.angle_beta   90.00
_cell.angle_gamma   90.00
#
_symmetry.space_group_name_H-M   'P 1'
#
loop_
_entity.id
_entity.type
_entity.pdbx_description
1 polymer ?
#
loop_
_entity_poly.entity_id
_entity_poly.type
_entity_poly.pdbx_seq_one_letter_code
_entity_poly.pdbx_strand_id
1 'polypeptide(L)'
;MRLELNVWTGLTLFYVVVGGIYWLVDGDPAGATLLLMATALGGLIAGWMWDWRRHHDHPRPADRVDADADDEAGVVGVFPTASLRPLALGVGITAIVLGAVLGSWMLLAGVAITLSQVALLTRDADR
;
A
#
# COMPACT_ATOMS: atom_id res chain seq x y z
N MET A 1 16.31 -2.33 -4.09
CA MET A 1 15.75 -0.96 -3.98
C MET A 1 16.29 0.07 -4.96
N ARG A 2 17.39 -0.14 -5.71
CA ARG A 2 17.75 0.82 -6.79
C ARG A 2 16.77 0.78 -7.96
N LEU A 3 16.35 -0.42 -8.37
CA LEU A 3 15.43 -0.64 -9.49
C LEU A 3 14.02 -0.12 -9.17
N GLU A 4 13.53 -0.41 -7.97
CA GLU A 4 12.19 -0.10 -7.49
C GLU A 4 11.99 1.42 -7.36
N LEU A 5 12.99 2.14 -6.84
CA LEU A 5 13.00 3.60 -6.85
C LEU A 5 12.90 4.16 -8.27
N ASN A 6 13.65 3.61 -9.24
CA ASN A 6 13.57 4.04 -10.63
C ASN A 6 12.19 3.77 -11.25
N VAL A 7 11.57 2.63 -10.95
CA VAL A 7 10.21 2.28 -11.42
C VAL A 7 9.18 3.27 -10.87
N TRP A 8 9.16 3.53 -9.57
CA TRP A 8 8.22 4.49 -8.97
C TRP A 8 8.47 5.93 -9.43
N THR A 9 9.73 6.33 -9.63
CA THR A 9 10.09 7.65 -10.17
C THR A 9 9.63 7.79 -11.63
N GLY A 10 9.81 6.77 -12.46
CA GLY A 10 9.33 6.74 -13.84
C GLY A 10 7.80 6.77 -13.95
N LEU A 11 7.10 6.03 -13.08
CA LEU A 11 5.64 6.06 -12.99
C LEU A 11 5.12 7.44 -12.56
N THR A 12 5.79 8.08 -11.61
CA THR A 12 5.47 9.45 -11.18
C THR A 12 5.65 10.44 -12.33
N LEU A 13 6.78 10.38 -13.04
CA LEU A 13 7.05 11.24 -14.19
C LEU A 13 6.04 11.02 -15.32
N PHE A 14 5.64 9.77 -15.57
CA PHE A 14 4.57 9.44 -16.52
C PHE A 14 3.25 10.12 -16.16
N TYR A 15 2.80 10.05 -14.90
CA TYR A 15 1.58 10.73 -14.47
C TYR A 15 1.69 12.26 -14.49
N VAL A 16 2.86 12.85 -14.22
CA VAL A 16 3.11 14.30 -14.42
C VAL A 16 2.91 14.68 -15.88
N VAL A 17 3.56 13.96 -16.81
CA VAL A 17 3.51 14.26 -18.24
C VAL A 17 2.11 14.04 -18.81
N VAL A 18 1.46 12.92 -18.49
CA VAL A 18 0.08 12.64 -18.93
C VAL A 18 -0.92 13.61 -18.31
N GLY A 19 -0.78 13.96 -17.04
CA GLY A 19 -1.60 14.98 -16.38
C GLY A 19 -1.48 16.36 -17.01
N GLY A 20 -0.25 16.77 -17.35
CA GLY A 20 0.00 18.02 -18.09
C GLY A 20 -0.61 18.03 -19.49
N ILE A 21 -0.46 16.94 -20.25
CA ILE A 21 -1.07 16.79 -21.58
C ILE A 21 -2.60 16.80 -21.47
N TYR A 22 -3.16 16.06 -20.51
CA TYR A 22 -4.61 15.96 -20.29
C TYR A 22 -5.24 17.33 -19.97
N TRP A 23 -4.62 18.10 -19.08
CA TRP A 23 -5.05 19.46 -18.73
C TRP A 23 -5.02 20.42 -19.92
N LEU A 24 -4.08 20.25 -20.85
CA LEU A 24 -3.95 21.07 -22.06
C LEU A 24 -4.90 20.68 -23.20
N VAL A 25 -5.50 19.47 -23.15
CA VAL A 25 -6.35 18.92 -24.22
C VAL A 25 -7.84 18.95 -23.86
N ASP A 26 -8.19 18.50 -22.65
CA ASP A 26 -9.58 18.28 -22.20
C ASP A 26 -9.94 19.23 -21.05
N GLY A 27 -9.02 19.41 -20.09
CA GLY A 27 -9.16 20.40 -19.02
C GLY A 27 -10.21 20.09 -17.95
N ASP A 28 -10.87 18.92 -17.98
CA ASP A 28 -11.80 18.53 -16.92
C ASP A 28 -11.09 18.42 -15.55
N PRO A 29 -11.55 19.16 -14.52
CA PRO A 29 -10.95 19.11 -13.20
C PRO A 29 -11.09 17.73 -12.51
N ALA A 30 -12.08 16.89 -12.86
CA ALA A 30 -12.23 15.59 -12.22
C ALA A 30 -11.13 14.61 -12.67
N GLY A 31 -10.92 14.43 -13.97
CA GLY A 31 -9.83 13.63 -14.54
C GLY A 31 -8.45 14.17 -14.14
N ALA A 32 -8.27 15.51 -14.17
CA ALA A 32 -7.02 16.14 -13.79
C ALA A 32 -6.68 15.93 -12.30
N THR A 33 -7.69 15.98 -11.41
CA THR A 33 -7.50 15.68 -9.98
C THR A 33 -7.05 14.24 -9.76
N LEU A 34 -7.61 13.27 -10.49
CA LEU A 34 -7.21 11.86 -10.37
C LEU A 34 -5.76 11.63 -10.83
N LEU A 35 -5.34 12.27 -11.93
CA LEU A 35 -3.96 12.19 -12.43
C LEU A 35 -2.96 12.88 -11.48
N LEU A 36 -3.36 13.98 -10.84
CA LEU A 36 -2.57 14.65 -9.80
C LEU A 36 -2.47 13.81 -8.52
N MET A 37 -3.52 13.10 -8.13
CA MET A 37 -3.48 12.18 -6.98
C MET A 37 -2.63 10.93 -7.28
N ALA A 38 -2.68 10.39 -8.50
CA ALA A 38 -1.78 9.31 -8.93
C ALA A 38 -0.31 9.76 -8.93
N THR A 39 -0.05 11.00 -9.39
CA THR A 39 1.26 11.65 -9.30
C THR A 39 1.73 11.77 -7.84
N ALA A 40 0.87 12.27 -6.95
CA ALA A 40 1.20 12.45 -5.53
C ALA A 40 1.49 11.11 -4.83
N LEU A 41 0.71 10.05 -5.12
CA LEU A 41 0.92 8.71 -4.58
C LEU A 41 2.25 8.11 -5.06
N GLY A 42 2.55 8.19 -6.36
CA GLY A 42 3.83 7.73 -6.91
C GLY A 42 5.00 8.49 -6.29
N GLY A 43 4.89 9.82 -6.18
CA GLY A 43 5.91 10.69 -5.59
C GLY A 43 6.14 10.44 -4.10
N LEU A 44 5.09 10.12 -3.34
CA LEU A 44 5.18 9.71 -1.94
C LEU A 44 6.00 8.42 -1.79
N ILE A 45 5.70 7.40 -2.60
CA ILE A 45 6.37 6.10 -2.56
C ILE A 45 7.82 6.22 -3.05
N ALA A 46 8.07 6.94 -4.14
CA ALA A 46 9.42 7.22 -4.64
C ALA A 46 10.24 8.02 -3.62
N GLY A 47 9.64 9.04 -2.98
CA GLY A 47 10.27 9.83 -1.92
C GLY A 47 10.65 8.98 -0.70
N TRP A 48 9.75 8.10 -0.25
CA TRP A 48 10.04 7.16 0.84
C TRP A 48 11.14 6.16 0.47
N MET A 49 11.14 5.62 -0.76
CA MET A 49 12.19 4.70 -1.22
C MET A 49 13.54 5.40 -1.37
N TRP A 50 13.56 6.66 -1.82
CA TRP A 50 14.77 7.49 -1.83
C TRP A 50 15.31 7.70 -0.41
N ASP A 51 14.42 7.84 0.58
CA ASP A 51 14.81 7.95 1.98
C ASP A 51 15.28 6.61 2.61
N TRP A 52 14.61 5.47 2.34
CA TRP A 52 15.11 4.12 2.71
C TRP A 52 16.52 3.89 2.15
N ARG A 53 16.82 4.49 0.98
CA ARG A 53 18.13 4.41 0.32
C ARG A 53 19.17 5.43 0.78
N ARG A 54 18.81 6.53 1.45
CA ARG A 54 19.78 7.50 2.00
C ARG A 54 20.27 7.13 3.39
N HIS A 55 19.54 6.28 4.09
CA HIS A 55 19.85 5.84 5.46
C HIS A 55 20.46 4.42 5.53
N HIS A 56 20.76 3.79 4.39
CA HIS A 56 21.34 2.45 4.33
C HIS A 56 22.29 2.33 3.13
N ASP A 57 23.60 2.33 3.40
CA ASP A 57 24.63 2.36 2.36
C ASP A 57 24.85 1.02 1.65
N HIS A 58 24.61 -0.09 2.36
CA HIS A 58 24.77 -1.44 1.81
C HIS A 58 23.54 -1.87 0.98
N PRO A 59 23.73 -2.45 -0.22
CA PRO A 59 22.64 -3.09 -0.95
C PRO A 59 22.10 -4.27 -0.14
N ARG A 60 20.78 -4.49 -0.20
CA ARG A 60 20.14 -5.72 0.31
C ARG A 60 20.64 -6.89 -0.59
N PRO A 61 20.77 -8.15 -0.14
CA PRO A 61 21.33 -9.19 -1.01
C PRO A 61 20.51 -9.39 -2.29
N ALA A 62 19.18 -9.27 -2.23
CA ALA A 62 18.31 -9.17 -3.41
C ALA A 62 18.58 -7.99 -4.41
N ASP A 63 19.42 -7.00 -4.09
CA ASP A 63 19.94 -5.98 -5.04
C ASP A 63 21.24 -6.44 -5.75
N ARG A 64 21.87 -7.55 -5.35
CA ARG A 64 23.16 -8.05 -5.87
C ARG A 64 22.96 -9.14 -6.94
N VAL A 65 23.80 -9.10 -7.98
CA VAL A 65 23.86 -10.14 -9.03
C VAL A 65 24.77 -11.30 -8.61
N ASP A 66 25.60 -11.06 -7.60
CA ASP A 66 26.62 -11.95 -7.03
C ASP A 66 26.24 -12.47 -5.63
N ALA A 67 24.97 -12.39 -5.24
CA ALA A 67 24.48 -12.92 -3.97
C ALA A 67 24.41 -14.46 -3.99
N ASP A 68 24.78 -15.09 -2.88
CA ASP A 68 24.60 -16.53 -2.65
C ASP A 68 23.38 -16.80 -1.74
N ALA A 69 22.90 -18.03 -1.69
CA ALA A 69 21.77 -18.41 -0.82
C ALA A 69 22.07 -18.18 0.68
N ASP A 70 23.35 -18.30 1.07
CA ASP A 70 23.81 -18.06 2.43
C ASP A 70 23.74 -16.57 2.85
N ASP A 71 23.71 -15.61 1.91
CA ASP A 71 23.62 -14.17 2.21
C ASP A 71 22.24 -13.78 2.83
N GLU A 72 21.19 -14.57 2.63
CA GLU A 72 19.85 -14.37 3.22
C GLU A 72 19.41 -15.53 4.15
N ALA A 73 20.33 -16.41 4.57
CA ALA A 73 20.04 -17.57 5.45
C ALA A 73 19.68 -17.21 6.92
N GLY A 74 19.37 -15.94 7.21
CA GLY A 74 18.92 -15.46 8.51
C GLY A 74 17.42 -15.68 8.77
N VAL A 75 16.97 -15.30 9.97
CA VAL A 75 15.54 -15.33 10.32
C VAL A 75 14.83 -14.16 9.62
N VAL A 76 14.12 -14.44 8.53
CA VAL A 76 13.37 -13.45 7.73
C VAL A 76 12.31 -12.69 8.55
N GLY A 77 11.66 -13.35 9.51
CA GLY A 77 10.65 -12.76 10.37
C GLY A 77 9.72 -13.79 11.01
N VAL A 78 8.73 -13.32 11.77
CA VAL A 78 7.64 -14.13 12.32
C VAL A 78 6.44 -14.06 11.40
N PHE A 79 5.90 -15.21 11.00
CA PHE A 79 4.74 -15.31 10.12
C PHE A 79 3.57 -16.01 10.86
N PRO A 80 2.32 -15.52 10.73
CA PRO A 80 1.17 -16.12 11.39
C PRO A 80 0.84 -17.49 10.78
N THR A 81 0.84 -18.54 11.60
CA THR A 81 0.64 -19.92 11.15
C THR A 81 -0.78 -20.23 10.70
N ALA A 82 -1.78 -19.62 11.34
CA ALA A 82 -3.18 -19.62 10.91
C ALA A 82 -3.94 -18.43 11.51
N SER A 83 -4.82 -17.78 10.74
CA SER A 83 -5.74 -16.75 11.27
C SER A 83 -7.00 -16.62 10.43
N LEU A 84 -8.17 -16.70 11.08
CA LEU A 84 -9.47 -16.43 10.45
C LEU A 84 -9.84 -14.93 10.45
N ARG A 85 -9.03 -14.08 11.07
CA ARG A 85 -9.35 -12.64 11.26
C ARG A 85 -9.37 -11.83 9.96
N PRO A 86 -8.53 -12.10 8.94
CA PRO A 86 -8.67 -11.46 7.62
C PRO A 86 -10.02 -11.76 6.94
N LEU A 87 -10.56 -12.98 7.12
CA LEU A 87 -11.89 -13.33 6.61
C LEU A 87 -12.99 -12.56 7.37
N ALA A 88 -12.89 -12.48 8.69
CA ALA A 88 -13.82 -11.72 9.52
C ALA A 88 -13.75 -10.19 9.25
N LEU A 89 -12.57 -9.64 8.94
CA LEU A 89 -12.42 -8.28 8.42
C LEU A 89 -13.13 -8.10 7.07
N GLY A 90 -12.97 -9.05 6.14
CA GLY A 90 -13.65 -9.03 4.84
C GLY A 90 -15.18 -8.99 4.98
N VAL A 91 -15.74 -9.79 5.90
CA VAL A 91 -17.17 -9.76 6.25
C VAL A 91 -17.57 -8.41 6.86
N GLY A 92 -16.78 -7.87 7.80
CA GLY A 92 -17.02 -6.56 8.42
C GLY A 92 -17.05 -5.42 7.41
N ILE A 93 -16.05 -5.34 6.52
CA ILE A 93 -15.96 -4.33 5.45
C ILE A 93 -17.09 -4.50 4.44
N THR A 94 -17.46 -5.74 4.08
CA THR A 94 -18.60 -6.01 3.21
C THR A 94 -19.91 -5.52 3.84
N ALA A 95 -20.11 -5.72 5.14
CA ALA A 95 -21.27 -5.20 5.87
C ALA A 95 -21.26 -3.66 5.98
N ILE A 96 -20.10 -3.01 6.09
CA ILE A 96 -19.98 -1.54 6.00
C ILE A 96 -20.48 -1.04 4.64
N VAL A 97 -20.00 -1.61 3.54
CA VAL A 97 -20.39 -1.22 2.18
C VAL A 97 -21.88 -1.48 1.92
N LEU A 98 -22.39 -2.65 2.32
CA LEU A 98 -23.82 -2.97 2.21
C LEU A 98 -24.68 -2.07 3.11
N GLY A 99 -24.15 -1.60 4.24
CA GLY A 99 -24.85 -0.67 5.15
C GLY A 99 -25.17 0.69 4.54
N ALA A 100 -24.45 1.12 3.50
CA ALA A 100 -24.80 2.31 2.73
C ALA A 100 -26.10 2.15 1.92
N VAL A 101 -26.54 0.92 1.66
CA VAL A 101 -27.76 0.59 0.88
C VAL A 101 -28.86 0.01 1.77
N LEU A 102 -28.49 -0.89 2.70
CA LEU A 102 -29.42 -1.63 3.58
C LEU A 102 -29.74 -0.90 4.90
N GLY A 103 -29.04 0.20 5.18
CA GLY A 103 -29.31 1.08 6.32
C GLY A 103 -28.26 1.03 7.44
N SER A 104 -28.32 2.04 8.30
CA SER A 104 -27.31 2.35 9.33
C SER A 104 -27.08 1.24 10.37
N TRP A 105 -28.07 0.37 10.61
CA TRP A 105 -27.93 -0.78 11.51
C TRP A 105 -26.86 -1.77 11.02
N MET A 106 -26.83 -2.05 9.71
CA MET A 106 -25.84 -2.92 9.06
C MET A 106 -24.47 -2.25 9.03
N LEU A 107 -24.43 -0.94 8.77
CA LEU A 107 -23.22 -0.12 8.82
C LEU A 107 -22.56 -0.19 10.21
N LEU A 108 -23.33 0.03 11.28
CA LEU A 108 -22.84 -0.03 12.66
C LEU A 108 -22.36 -1.43 13.04
N ALA A 109 -23.06 -2.49 12.61
CA ALA A 109 -22.62 -3.87 12.81
C ALA A 109 -21.29 -4.16 12.09
N GLY A 110 -21.16 -3.74 10.83
CA GLY A 110 -19.92 -3.88 10.05
C GLY A 110 -18.74 -3.12 10.65
N VAL A 111 -18.96 -1.90 11.15
CA VAL A 111 -17.94 -1.12 11.89
C VAL A 111 -17.53 -1.84 13.17
N ALA A 112 -18.49 -2.32 13.98
CA ALA A 112 -18.19 -3.05 15.22
C ALA A 112 -17.39 -4.33 14.98
N ILE A 113 -17.76 -5.11 13.95
CA ILE A 113 -17.00 -6.29 13.52
C ILE A 113 -15.58 -5.86 13.12
N THR A 114 -15.45 -4.90 12.20
CA THR A 114 -14.14 -4.47 11.66
C THR A 114 -13.20 -3.99 12.77
N LEU A 115 -13.67 -3.10 13.64
CA LEU A 115 -12.88 -2.60 14.78
C LEU A 115 -12.49 -3.72 15.75
N SER A 116 -13.39 -4.67 16.03
CA SER A 116 -13.08 -5.82 16.88
C SER A 116 -11.95 -6.68 16.30
N GLN A 117 -11.95 -6.91 14.98
CA GLN A 117 -10.95 -7.75 14.33
C GLN A 117 -9.59 -7.05 14.21
N VAL A 118 -9.56 -5.72 13.99
CA VAL A 118 -8.32 -4.93 14.05
C VAL A 118 -7.72 -4.95 15.47
N ALA A 119 -8.52 -4.64 16.49
CA ALA A 119 -8.07 -4.60 17.88
C ALA A 119 -7.71 -5.99 18.46
N LEU A 120 -8.21 -7.07 17.83
CA LEU A 120 -7.73 -8.42 18.06
C LEU A 120 -6.41 -8.67 17.32
N LEU A 121 -6.30 -8.36 16.02
CA LEU A 121 -5.10 -8.60 15.22
C LEU A 121 -3.84 -7.95 15.82
N THR A 122 -3.92 -6.73 16.36
CA THR A 122 -2.77 -6.12 17.07
C THR A 122 -2.34 -6.97 18.28
N ARG A 123 -3.29 -7.40 19.12
CA ARG A 123 -3.05 -8.28 20.29
C ARG A 123 -2.50 -9.68 19.97
N ASP A 124 -2.57 -10.12 18.71
CA ASP A 124 -1.92 -11.35 18.24
C ASP A 124 -0.55 -11.09 17.59
N ALA A 125 -0.26 -9.86 17.17
CA ALA A 125 1.06 -9.43 16.72
C ALA A 125 1.97 -9.03 17.91
N ASP A 126 1.39 -8.63 19.04
CA ASP A 126 2.07 -8.31 20.30
C ASP A 126 2.45 -9.56 21.14
N ARG A 127 2.56 -10.75 20.53
CA ARG A 127 2.70 -12.06 21.22
C ARG A 127 3.78 -12.97 20.62
#